data_AF-A0A7J6M355-F1
#
_entry.id   AF-A0A7J6M355-F1
#
_cell.length_a   1.000
_cell.length_b   1.000
_cell.length_c   1.000
_cell.angle_alpha   90.00
_cell.angle_beta   90.00
_cell.angle_gamma   90.00
#
_symmetry.space_group_name_H-M   'P 1'
#
loop_
_entity.id
_entity.type
_entity.pdbx_description
1 polymer ?
#
loop_
_entity_poly.entity_id
_entity_poly.type
_entity_poly.pdbx_seq_one_letter_code
_entity_poly.pdbx_strand_id
1 'polypeptide(L)'
;MHRNMWEYTGGYDSGMIGWGGENVDQSLRIHLCGGEIMHALDSYIAHMWRLPGDEKTKAKYTLPSGSLMRNRYRAALSWFDEFIAKAEEQSEFMYWGHGGDRPDVSNVLDIKKKNHCKHFSYFLKKFKFLYEDAGLLPDNVYHIKAHYDNGVMVSDDSRCLELRDKHRLVYVFGIVVYV
;
A
#
# COMPACT_ATOMS: atom_id res chain seq x y z
N MET A 1 -8.78 17.68 7.32
CA MET A 1 -7.74 18.26 6.45
C MET A 1 -8.08 19.72 6.17
N HIS A 2 -7.10 20.63 6.20
CA HIS A 2 -7.32 22.04 5.84
C HIS A 2 -7.48 22.21 4.31
N ARG A 3 -8.32 23.14 3.85
CA ARG A 3 -8.60 23.37 2.42
C ARG A 3 -7.34 23.66 1.60
N ASN A 4 -6.45 24.52 2.10
CA ASN A 4 -5.21 24.84 1.37
C ASN A 4 -4.31 23.61 1.21
N MET A 5 -4.32 22.68 2.18
CA MET A 5 -3.57 21.42 2.06
C MET A 5 -4.21 20.52 0.99
N TRP A 6 -5.54 20.46 0.94
CA TRP A 6 -6.26 19.72 -0.10
C TRP A 6 -5.94 20.23 -1.51
N GLU A 7 -5.95 21.55 -1.70
CA GLU A 7 -5.62 22.18 -2.99
C GLU A 7 -4.13 22.02 -3.32
N TYR A 8 -3.24 22.13 -2.31
CA TYR A 8 -1.81 21.89 -2.47
C TYR A 8 -1.52 20.47 -2.96
N THR A 9 -2.12 19.45 -2.36
CA THR A 9 -1.90 18.05 -2.74
C THR A 9 -2.69 17.62 -3.98
N GLY A 10 -3.48 18.50 -4.60
CA GLY A 10 -4.24 18.20 -5.82
C GLY A 10 -5.51 17.36 -5.60
N GLY A 11 -6.00 17.25 -4.36
CA GLY A 11 -7.19 16.48 -4.01
C GLY A 11 -7.10 14.99 -4.34
N TYR A 12 -8.21 14.40 -4.76
CA TYR A 12 -8.26 13.00 -5.22
C TYR A 12 -7.67 12.84 -6.62
N ASP A 13 -7.13 11.66 -6.89
CA ASP A 13 -6.79 11.23 -8.24
C ASP A 13 -8.06 11.16 -9.11
N SER A 14 -8.20 12.11 -10.03
CA SER A 14 -9.34 12.23 -10.95
C SER A 14 -9.45 11.07 -11.95
N GLY A 15 -8.41 10.25 -12.11
CA GLY A 15 -8.45 9.05 -12.94
C GLY A 15 -8.94 7.78 -12.23
N MET A 16 -9.22 7.85 -10.91
CA MET A 16 -9.89 6.77 -10.18
C MET A 16 -11.37 6.72 -10.50
N ILE A 17 -11.91 5.50 -10.60
CA ILE A 17 -13.31 5.27 -10.98
C ILE A 17 -14.02 4.52 -9.86
N GLY A 18 -15.19 5.00 -9.44
CA GLY A 18 -16.03 4.31 -8.46
C GLY A 18 -15.41 4.33 -7.06
N TRP A 19 -15.13 3.16 -6.50
CA TRP A 19 -14.73 3.01 -5.10
C TRP A 19 -13.49 2.14 -4.95
N GLY A 20 -12.64 2.53 -3.99
CA GLY A 20 -11.50 1.78 -3.50
C GLY A 20 -10.18 2.27 -4.08
N GLY A 21 -9.12 2.18 -3.27
CA GLY A 21 -7.77 2.65 -3.61
C GLY A 21 -7.52 4.11 -3.26
N GLU A 22 -8.56 4.95 -3.15
CA GLU A 22 -8.45 6.37 -2.83
C GLU A 22 -7.88 6.62 -1.42
N ASN A 23 -8.18 5.73 -0.48
CA ASN A 23 -7.65 5.79 0.88
C ASN A 23 -6.12 5.57 0.90
N VAL A 24 -5.61 4.65 0.07
CA VAL A 24 -4.17 4.38 -0.06
C VAL A 24 -3.48 5.55 -0.76
N ASP A 25 -4.03 6.05 -1.87
CA ASP A 25 -3.51 7.23 -2.58
C ASP A 25 -3.40 8.43 -1.63
N GLN A 26 -4.49 8.79 -0.94
CA GLN A 26 -4.48 9.93 -0.04
C GLN A 26 -3.51 9.74 1.13
N SER A 27 -3.41 8.53 1.68
CA SER A 27 -2.49 8.26 2.79
C SER A 27 -1.05 8.52 2.39
N LEU A 28 -0.62 7.96 1.26
CA LEU A 28 0.73 8.13 0.73
C LEU A 28 0.99 9.57 0.31
N ARG A 29 0.04 10.19 -0.39
CA ARG A 29 0.08 11.59 -0.83
C ARG A 29 0.37 12.54 0.34
N ILE A 30 -0.38 12.41 1.43
CA ILE A 30 -0.19 13.27 2.61
C ILE A 30 1.20 13.04 3.21
N HIS A 31 1.58 11.80 3.48
CA HIS A 31 2.86 11.50 4.14
C HIS A 31 4.09 11.86 3.29
N LEU A 32 4.04 11.62 1.99
CA LEU A 32 5.16 11.89 1.08
C LEU A 32 5.27 13.37 0.73
N CYS A 33 4.16 14.12 0.73
CA CYS A 33 4.17 15.55 0.42
C CYS A 33 4.25 16.47 1.66
N GLY A 34 4.72 15.94 2.79
CA GLY A 34 5.06 16.72 3.99
C GLY A 34 3.95 16.89 5.02
N GLY A 35 2.82 16.21 4.84
CA GLY A 35 1.74 16.16 5.82
C GLY A 35 1.84 14.98 6.77
N GLU A 36 0.88 14.93 7.70
CA GLU A 36 0.74 13.85 8.67
C GLU A 36 -0.73 13.48 8.85
N ILE A 37 -0.96 12.21 9.17
CA ILE A 37 -2.27 11.64 9.44
C ILE A 37 -2.26 11.19 10.88
N MET A 38 -3.20 11.70 11.67
CA MET A 38 -3.28 11.46 13.09
C MET A 38 -4.66 10.94 13.43
N HIS A 39 -4.70 9.94 14.30
CA HIS A 39 -5.94 9.50 14.93
C HIS A 39 -6.21 10.39 16.15
N ALA A 40 -7.33 11.11 16.12
CA ALA A 40 -7.75 11.94 17.25
C ALA A 40 -8.49 11.06 18.27
N LEU A 41 -7.85 10.78 19.41
CA LEU A 41 -8.35 9.82 20.41
C LEU A 41 -9.69 10.22 21.04
N ASP A 42 -10.02 11.52 21.06
CA ASP A 42 -11.25 12.05 21.64
C ASP A 42 -12.35 12.31 20.60
N SER A 43 -12.14 11.91 19.34
CA SER A 43 -13.08 12.12 18.25
C SER A 43 -13.67 10.79 17.79
N TYR A 44 -14.95 10.56 18.10
CA TYR A 44 -15.65 9.33 17.77
C TYR A 44 -16.74 9.56 16.73
N ILE A 45 -16.74 8.75 15.67
CA ILE A 45 -17.79 8.73 14.65
C ILE A 45 -18.19 7.26 14.44
N ALA A 46 -19.46 6.95 14.63
CA ALA A 46 -19.97 5.61 14.35
C ALA A 46 -20.24 5.47 12.84
N HIS A 47 -19.68 4.44 12.22
CA HIS A 47 -20.01 4.03 10.85
C HIS A 47 -20.73 2.68 10.90
N MET A 48 -21.79 2.52 10.09
CA MET A 48 -22.59 1.31 10.02
C MET A 48 -22.04 0.39 8.94
N TRP A 49 -21.59 -0.80 9.32
CA TRP A 49 -21.02 -1.75 8.38
C TRP A 49 -22.09 -2.35 7.48
N ARG A 50 -21.71 -2.57 6.23
CA ARG A 50 -22.57 -3.21 5.24
C ARG A 50 -22.38 -4.71 5.31
N LEU A 51 -23.48 -5.43 5.49
CA LEU A 51 -23.46 -6.89 5.50
C LEU A 51 -24.07 -7.40 4.19
N PRO A 52 -23.34 -8.21 3.38
CA PRO A 52 -23.87 -8.73 2.13
C PRO A 52 -25.17 -9.51 2.27
N GLY A 53 -25.35 -10.19 3.41
CA GLY A 53 -26.54 -10.99 3.72
C GLY A 53 -27.70 -10.22 4.36
N ASP A 54 -27.58 -8.92 4.58
CA ASP A 54 -28.63 -8.09 5.18
C ASP A 54 -29.18 -7.10 4.16
N GLU A 55 -30.45 -7.28 3.79
CA GLU A 55 -31.17 -6.41 2.84
C GLU A 55 -31.18 -4.93 3.24
N LYS A 56 -31.10 -4.62 4.54
CA LYS A 56 -31.12 -3.24 5.02
C LYS A 56 -29.79 -2.54 4.85
N THR A 57 -28.68 -3.27 4.98
CA THR A 57 -27.33 -2.70 5.03
C THR A 57 -26.47 -3.05 3.81
N LYS A 58 -26.93 -3.94 2.92
CA LYS A 58 -26.20 -4.28 1.69
C LYS A 58 -25.99 -3.06 0.79
N ALA A 59 -24.90 -3.09 0.03
CA ALA A 59 -24.64 -2.05 -0.98
C ALA A 59 -25.74 -2.07 -2.05
N LYS A 60 -26.33 -0.90 -2.33
CA LYS A 60 -27.38 -0.72 -3.36
C LYS A 60 -26.83 -0.18 -4.68
N TYR A 61 -25.53 -0.33 -4.91
CA TYR A 61 -24.87 0.09 -6.13
C TYR A 61 -23.94 -1.02 -6.62
N THR A 62 -23.68 -1.02 -7.93
CA THR A 62 -22.71 -1.90 -8.58
C THR A 62 -21.47 -1.10 -8.93
N LEU A 63 -20.30 -1.66 -8.65
CA LEU A 63 -19.04 -1.07 -9.11
C LEU A 63 -18.69 -1.62 -10.50
N PRO A 64 -18.07 -0.81 -11.37
CA PRO A 64 -17.50 -1.33 -12.60
C PRO A 64 -16.50 -2.45 -12.27
N SER A 65 -16.56 -3.56 -13.02
CA SER A 65 -15.66 -4.69 -12.82
C SER A 65 -14.20 -4.23 -12.91
N GLY A 66 -13.36 -4.67 -11.98
CA GLY A 66 -11.94 -4.33 -11.94
C GLY A 66 -11.59 -2.89 -11.50
N SER A 67 -12.58 -2.01 -11.25
CA SER A 67 -12.33 -0.62 -10.83
C SER A 67 -11.48 -0.51 -9.56
N LEU A 68 -11.78 -1.32 -8.54
CA LEU A 68 -11.02 -1.41 -7.29
C LEU A 68 -9.53 -1.70 -7.55
N MET A 69 -9.25 -2.74 -8.34
CA MET A 69 -7.87 -3.17 -8.62
C MET A 69 -7.13 -2.14 -9.46
N ARG A 70 -7.82 -1.56 -10.46
CA ARG A 70 -7.26 -0.46 -11.27
C ARG A 70 -6.91 0.75 -10.41
N ASN A 71 -7.77 1.16 -9.48
CA ASN A 71 -7.50 2.31 -8.61
C ASN A 71 -6.35 2.04 -7.65
N ARG A 72 -6.29 0.85 -7.03
CA ARG A 72 -5.16 0.45 -6.19
C ARG A 72 -3.85 0.42 -6.98
N TYR A 73 -3.88 -0.07 -8.22
CA TYR A 73 -2.71 -0.08 -9.09
C TYR A 73 -2.29 1.34 -9.49
N ARG A 74 -3.23 2.27 -9.75
CA ARG A 74 -2.91 3.69 -9.95
C ARG A 74 -2.21 4.31 -8.75
N ALA A 75 -2.68 4.02 -7.54
CA ALA A 75 -2.03 4.47 -6.31
C ALA A 75 -0.61 3.91 -6.18
N ALA A 76 -0.43 2.61 -6.45
CA ALA A 76 0.89 1.97 -6.45
C ALA A 76 1.82 2.61 -7.50
N LEU A 77 1.38 2.74 -8.75
CA LEU A 77 2.15 3.39 -9.83
C LEU A 77 2.58 4.81 -9.49
N SER A 78 1.72 5.57 -8.80
CA SER A 78 1.99 6.97 -8.47
C SER A 78 2.99 7.12 -7.32
N TRP A 79 2.93 6.21 -6.34
CA TRP A 79 3.57 6.44 -5.04
C TRP A 79 4.65 5.44 -4.67
N PHE A 80 4.73 4.26 -5.29
CA PHE A 80 5.69 3.22 -4.91
C PHE A 80 7.07 3.37 -5.57
N ASP A 81 7.25 4.29 -6.52
CA ASP A 81 8.52 4.51 -7.20
C ASP A 81 9.13 3.18 -7.72
N GLU A 82 10.40 2.90 -7.45
CA GLU A 82 11.09 1.65 -7.83
C GLU A 82 10.45 0.38 -7.24
N PHE A 83 9.70 0.49 -6.15
CA PHE A 83 9.04 -0.64 -5.49
C PHE A 83 7.80 -1.12 -6.24
N ILE A 84 7.36 -0.42 -7.29
CA ILE A 84 6.25 -0.86 -8.14
C ILE A 84 6.49 -2.24 -8.75
N ALA A 85 7.75 -2.56 -9.10
CA ALA A 85 8.12 -3.86 -9.65
C ALA A 85 7.75 -4.99 -8.68
N LYS A 86 7.96 -4.79 -7.37
CA LYS A 86 7.60 -5.79 -6.35
C LYS A 86 6.09 -5.92 -6.18
N ALA A 87 5.36 -4.82 -6.30
CA ALA A 87 3.91 -4.83 -6.24
C ALA A 87 3.32 -5.58 -7.46
N GLU A 88 3.91 -5.43 -8.63
CA GLU A 88 3.51 -6.10 -9.88
C GLU A 88 3.69 -7.63 -9.86
N GLU A 89 4.51 -8.16 -8.96
CA GLU A 89 4.61 -9.61 -8.70
C GLU A 89 3.41 -10.18 -7.93
N GLN A 90 2.63 -9.32 -7.25
CA GLN A 90 1.46 -9.76 -6.49
C GLN A 90 0.32 -10.14 -7.43
N SER A 91 -0.45 -11.17 -7.05
CA SER A 91 -1.61 -11.65 -7.81
C SER A 91 -2.61 -10.54 -8.16
N GLU A 92 -2.70 -9.51 -7.31
CA GLU A 92 -3.56 -8.34 -7.50
C GLU A 92 -3.17 -7.49 -8.72
N PHE A 93 -1.86 -7.37 -9.01
CA PHE A 93 -1.33 -6.51 -10.07
C PHE A 93 -0.66 -7.27 -11.22
N MET A 94 -0.67 -8.60 -11.15
CA MET A 94 -0.04 -9.51 -12.10
C MET A 94 -0.40 -9.23 -13.57
N TYR A 95 -1.65 -8.83 -13.86
CA TYR A 95 -2.07 -8.45 -15.22
C TYR A 95 -1.19 -7.32 -15.80
N TRP A 96 -0.92 -6.27 -15.02
CA TRP A 96 -0.10 -5.15 -15.46
C TRP A 96 1.40 -5.44 -15.39
N GLY A 97 1.81 -6.29 -14.45
CA GLY A 97 3.19 -6.80 -14.37
C GLY A 97 3.61 -7.62 -15.60
N HIS A 98 2.67 -8.28 -16.27
CA HIS A 98 2.92 -9.09 -17.48
C HIS A 98 2.54 -8.40 -18.79
N GLY A 99 2.67 -7.06 -18.85
CA GLY A 99 2.49 -6.30 -20.09
C GLY A 99 1.05 -5.88 -20.37
N GLY A 100 0.15 -5.97 -19.39
CA GLY A 100 -1.16 -5.33 -19.45
C GLY A 100 -1.07 -3.80 -19.55
N ASP A 101 -2.12 -3.17 -20.10
CA ASP A 101 -2.15 -1.73 -20.34
C ASP A 101 -2.13 -0.93 -19.03
N ARG A 102 -1.05 -0.17 -18.82
CA ARG A 102 -0.84 0.59 -17.58
C ARG A 102 -1.66 1.88 -17.62
N PRO A 103 -2.46 2.18 -16.58
CA PRO A 103 -3.25 3.40 -16.55
C PRO A 103 -2.34 4.63 -16.46
N ASP A 104 -2.67 5.69 -17.19
CA ASP A 104 -1.95 6.97 -17.11
C ASP A 104 -2.14 7.64 -15.75
N VAL A 105 -1.05 7.91 -15.05
CA VAL A 105 -1.02 8.56 -13.73
C VAL A 105 -0.30 9.93 -13.77
N SER A 106 -0.13 10.50 -14.97
CA SER A 106 0.49 11.82 -15.19
C SER A 106 -0.05 12.90 -14.26
N ASN A 107 -1.37 12.94 -14.05
CA ASN A 107 -2.04 13.88 -13.17
C ASN A 107 -1.55 13.84 -11.71
N VAL A 108 -1.15 12.67 -11.21
CA VAL A 108 -0.61 12.51 -9.86
C VAL A 108 0.91 12.76 -9.85
N LEU A 109 1.62 12.26 -10.86
CA LEU A 109 3.07 12.44 -10.99
C LEU A 109 3.46 13.91 -11.14
N ASP A 110 2.67 14.71 -11.85
CA ASP A 110 2.88 16.15 -12.00
C ASP A 110 2.77 16.87 -10.65
N ILE A 111 1.81 16.49 -9.81
CA ILE A 111 1.67 17.02 -8.45
C ILE A 111 2.86 16.59 -7.58
N LYS A 112 3.23 15.31 -7.64
CA LYS A 112 4.38 14.75 -6.91
C LYS A 112 5.65 15.54 -7.21
N LYS A 113 5.88 15.83 -8.50
CA LYS A 113 7.02 16.61 -8.99
C LYS A 113 6.92 18.08 -8.58
N LYS A 114 5.78 18.73 -8.82
CA LYS A 114 5.53 20.15 -8.49
C LYS A 114 5.76 20.46 -7.02
N ASN A 115 5.34 19.56 -6.14
CA ASN A 115 5.40 19.73 -4.69
C ASN A 115 6.67 19.16 -4.05
N HIS A 116 7.62 18.66 -4.86
CA HIS A 116 8.85 18.03 -4.37
C HIS A 116 8.59 16.95 -3.30
N CYS A 117 7.55 16.14 -3.51
CA CYS A 117 7.21 15.08 -2.56
C CYS A 117 8.34 14.06 -2.47
N LYS A 118 8.46 13.43 -1.30
CA LYS A 118 9.49 12.42 -1.01
C LYS A 118 9.23 11.13 -1.80
N HIS A 119 10.30 10.37 -2.01
CA HIS A 119 10.23 9.02 -2.55
C HIS A 119 9.61 8.04 -1.54
N PHE A 120 9.05 6.92 -2.02
CA PHE A 120 8.43 5.90 -1.20
C PHE A 120 9.37 5.33 -0.11
N SER A 121 10.67 5.26 -0.40
CA SER A 121 11.69 4.84 0.56
C SER A 121 11.70 5.69 1.84
N TYR A 122 11.33 6.98 1.76
CA TYR A 122 11.14 7.83 2.94
C TYR A 122 9.97 7.33 3.80
N PHE A 123 8.85 6.94 3.19
CA PHE A 123 7.70 6.40 3.92
C PHE A 123 8.05 5.10 4.64
N LEU A 124 8.72 4.17 3.94
CA LEU A 124 9.20 2.92 4.54
C LEU A 124 10.13 3.19 5.72
N LYS A 125 11.05 4.16 5.59
CA LYS A 125 11.95 4.56 6.68
C LYS A 125 11.20 5.23 7.83
N LYS A 126 10.24 6.12 7.56
CA LYS A 126 9.44 6.81 8.58
C LYS A 126 8.68 5.81 9.46
N PHE A 127 8.19 4.72 8.85
CA PHE A 127 7.39 3.70 9.53
C PHE A 127 8.16 2.40 9.80
N LYS A 128 9.51 2.43 9.75
CA LYS A 128 10.37 1.25 9.92
C LYS A 128 10.07 0.44 11.18
N PHE A 129 9.81 1.11 12.30
CA PHE A 129 9.49 0.45 13.57
C PHE A 129 8.25 -0.45 13.49
N LEU A 130 7.25 -0.09 12.67
CA LEU A 130 6.07 -0.94 12.47
C LEU A 130 6.46 -2.24 11.76
N TYR A 131 7.34 -2.14 10.78
CA TYR A 131 7.75 -3.26 9.94
C TYR A 131 8.75 -4.17 10.62
N GLU A 132 9.70 -3.63 11.38
CA GLU A 132 10.77 -4.38 12.06
C GLU A 132 10.38 -4.82 13.48
N ASP A 133 9.90 -3.89 14.31
CA ASP A 133 9.72 -4.17 15.74
C ASP A 133 8.33 -4.73 16.03
N ALA A 134 7.30 -4.27 15.31
CA ALA A 134 5.94 -4.75 15.48
C ALA A 134 5.61 -6.00 14.64
N GLY A 135 6.56 -6.50 13.83
CA GLY A 135 6.42 -7.75 13.06
C GLY A 135 5.32 -7.70 12.00
N LEU A 136 4.96 -6.51 11.49
CA LEU A 136 3.92 -6.36 10.47
C LEU A 136 4.32 -6.90 9.10
N LEU A 137 5.63 -6.98 8.82
CA LEU A 137 6.12 -7.69 7.63
C LEU A 137 6.41 -9.14 8.02
N PRO A 138 5.66 -10.11 7.48
CA PRO A 138 6.01 -11.50 7.66
C PRO A 138 7.36 -11.79 7.00
N ASP A 139 8.12 -12.75 7.55
CA ASP A 139 9.47 -13.11 7.09
C ASP A 139 9.55 -13.46 5.59
N ASN A 140 8.41 -13.78 4.97
CA ASN A 140 8.27 -14.15 3.57
C ASN A 140 8.10 -12.97 2.58
N VAL A 141 8.02 -11.71 3.04
CA VAL A 141 7.92 -10.53 2.14
C VAL A 141 9.24 -10.32 1.38
N TYR A 142 10.36 -10.61 2.04
CA TYR A 142 11.62 -10.82 1.35
C TYR A 142 11.62 -12.26 0.85
N HIS A 143 11.69 -12.46 -0.46
CA HIS A 143 12.03 -13.78 -1.01
C HIS A 143 13.51 -14.04 -0.70
N ILE A 144 13.84 -14.25 0.56
CA ILE A 144 15.13 -14.81 0.96
C ILE A 144 15.08 -16.25 0.49
N LYS A 145 15.57 -16.48 -0.73
CA LYS A 145 15.86 -17.82 -1.20
C LYS A 145 17.14 -18.24 -0.49
N ALA A 146 17.05 -19.24 0.38
CA ALA A 146 18.22 -19.96 0.82
C ALA A 146 18.93 -20.51 -0.43
N HIS A 147 20.19 -20.15 -0.61
CA HIS A 147 21.00 -20.69 -1.69
C HIS A 147 21.47 -22.09 -1.27
N TYR A 148 21.18 -23.09 -2.09
CA TYR A 148 21.61 -24.47 -1.85
C TYR A 148 22.60 -24.88 -2.94
N ASP A 149 23.75 -25.40 -2.54
CA ASP A 149 24.69 -26.09 -3.42
C ASP A 149 24.78 -27.55 -2.97
N ASN A 150 24.50 -28.48 -3.89
CA ASN A 150 24.45 -29.93 -3.61
C ASN A 150 23.62 -30.31 -2.36
N GLY A 151 22.52 -29.60 -2.12
CA GLY A 151 21.63 -29.86 -0.99
C GLY A 151 22.09 -29.27 0.35
N VAL A 152 23.20 -28.54 0.37
CA VAL A 152 23.71 -27.82 1.55
C VAL A 152 23.42 -26.33 1.42
N MET A 153 22.88 -25.71 2.46
CA MET A 153 22.66 -24.26 2.50
C MET A 153 24.02 -23.55 2.52
N VAL A 154 24.31 -22.74 1.50
CA VAL A 154 25.59 -22.04 1.35
C VAL A 154 25.41 -20.57 1.71
N SER A 155 26.23 -20.08 2.64
CA SER A 155 26.39 -18.66 2.93
C SER A 155 27.34 -18.04 1.90
N ASP A 156 26.87 -17.09 1.09
CA ASP A 156 27.75 -16.23 0.31
C ASP A 156 28.15 -15.05 1.22
N ASP A 157 29.44 -15.00 1.57
CA ASP A 157 29.96 -14.48 2.84
C ASP A 157 30.06 -12.94 2.92
N SER A 158 29.13 -12.24 2.27
CA SER A 158 29.03 -10.78 2.34
C SER A 158 27.63 -10.22 2.56
N ARG A 159 26.55 -11.04 2.49
CA ARG A 159 25.16 -10.56 2.60
C ARG A 159 24.17 -11.56 3.25
N CYS A 160 24.62 -12.44 4.13
CA CYS A 160 23.71 -13.39 4.78
C CYS A 160 23.05 -12.82 6.05
N LEU A 161 21.74 -13.01 6.19
CA LEU A 161 20.95 -12.65 7.38
C LEU A 161 21.06 -13.79 8.41
N GLU A 162 21.56 -13.47 9.60
CA GLU A 162 21.58 -14.39 10.75
C GLU A 162 20.23 -14.32 11.49
N LEU A 163 19.49 -15.44 11.53
CA LEU A 163 18.25 -15.54 12.28
C LEU A 163 18.55 -15.57 13.79
N ARG A 164 18.33 -14.44 14.47
CA ARG A 164 18.26 -14.38 15.94
C ARG A 164 16.81 -14.60 16.39
N ASP A 165 16.63 -15.66 17.16
CA ASP A 165 15.43 -16.11 17.89
C ASP A 165 14.37 -16.98 17.16
N LYS A 166 14.24 -18.21 17.69
CA LYS A 166 13.38 -19.32 17.22
C LYS A 166 11.98 -19.37 17.85
N HIS A 167 11.52 -18.33 18.55
CA HIS A 167 10.29 -18.45 19.35
C HIS A 167 9.40 -17.21 19.26
N ARG A 168 8.53 -17.15 18.24
CA ARG A 168 7.25 -16.41 18.29
C ARG A 168 6.31 -16.92 17.19
N LEU A 169 5.32 -17.70 17.60
CA LEU A 169 4.14 -18.00 16.79
C LEU A 169 3.21 -16.78 16.82
N VAL A 170 2.90 -16.21 15.65
CA VAL A 170 1.76 -15.30 15.49
C VAL A 170 1.06 -15.61 14.17
N TYR A 171 -0.15 -16.16 14.25
CA TYR A 171 -1.13 -16.21 13.17
C TYR A 171 -1.91 -14.90 13.18
N VAL A 172 -1.95 -14.13 12.07
CA VAL A 172 -3.14 -13.34 11.68
C VAL A 172 -3.14 -13.11 10.16
N PHE A 173 -4.13 -13.69 9.48
CA PHE A 173 -4.63 -13.25 8.18
C PHE A 173 -5.36 -11.90 8.34
N GLY A 174 -5.15 -10.97 7.41
CA GLY A 174 -6.08 -9.86 7.19
C GLY A 174 -5.59 -8.49 7.64
N ILE A 175 -4.91 -7.77 6.73
CA ILE A 175 -4.98 -6.31 6.73
C ILE A 175 -6.40 -5.96 6.26
N VAL A 176 -7.33 -5.88 7.21
CA VAL A 176 -8.53 -5.08 7.02
C VAL A 176 -8.15 -3.67 7.44
N VAL A 177 -7.92 -2.80 6.46
CA VAL A 177 -7.99 -1.35 6.70
C VAL A 177 -9.47 -1.06 6.94
N TYR A 178 -9.90 -1.09 8.20
CA TYR A 178 -11.17 -0.53 8.61
C TYR A 178 -11.01 1.00 8.57
N VAL A 179 -11.78 1.65 7.69
CA VAL A 179 -12.22 3.05 7.87
C VAL A 179 -13.53 2.99 8.60
#